data_AF-A0A3P7IS18-F1
#
_entry.id   AF-A0A3P7IS18-F1
#
_cell.length_a   1.000
_cell.length_b   1.000
_cell.length_c   1.000
_cell.angle_alpha   90.00
_cell.angle_beta   90.00
_cell.angle_gamma   90.00
#
_symmetry.space_group_name_H-M   'P 1'
#
loop_
_entity.id
_entity.type
_entity.pdbx_description
1 polymer ?
#
loop_
_entity_poly.entity_id
_entity_poly.type
_entity_poly.pdbx_seq_one_letter_code
_entity_poly.pdbx_strand_id
1 'polypeptide(L)'
;ATTFLVQNDLLRHNSLIPDGLSLRVKVGLSYALRSNSESEDLKTNAEKFVQGLGQLAFASVDKELFLRRNMDQTAVTNQRQKIDNLSRGALQYKDSIDLNSYRSLTSYDKDDSDDQKTVPIVRITRGAFPFSCVSCFLFIVNIVFLKRFGCGVVHPTVSHTFLPSGWSCLLHLETPICSETEQYSFRVRLHKLFNLPLSAPCLRPAQSITFAPTKLLRSPHLHIKNYKPRGVVSTVKGDYNYYHYMQDGFDDAGWGCAYRSLQSIWSWFILNGFTDKPVPTHLDIQKCLVEIKDKEEKFIGSKQWIGSTEIGFVLDQMLGIESRYIITNSGNEVPERARELLVHFQTVGSPVMIGNPFLIADFSLEACKAAD
;
A
#
# COMPACT_ATOMS: atom_id res chain seq x y z
N ALA A 1 -6.63 -30.60 6.30
CA ALA A 1 -6.30 -30.91 4.89
C ALA A 1 -6.70 -32.34 4.51
N THR A 2 -6.21 -33.37 5.22
CA THR A 2 -6.49 -34.78 4.91
C THR A 2 -7.99 -35.09 4.84
N THR A 3 -8.77 -34.72 5.85
CA THR A 3 -10.24 -34.92 5.86
C THR A 3 -10.94 -34.20 4.70
N PHE A 4 -10.48 -33.00 4.36
CA PHE A 4 -11.05 -32.22 3.24
C PHE A 4 -10.80 -32.89 1.90
N LEU A 5 -9.58 -33.38 1.64
CA LEU A 5 -9.24 -34.06 0.38
C LEU A 5 -9.94 -35.41 0.24
N VAL A 6 -10.15 -36.13 1.35
CA VAL A 6 -10.93 -37.39 1.34
C VAL A 6 -12.39 -37.14 0.93
N GLN A 7 -12.95 -35.99 1.30
CA GLN A 7 -14.30 -35.58 0.92
C GLN A 7 -14.37 -34.91 -0.46
N ASN A 8 -13.23 -34.55 -1.05
CA ASN A 8 -13.12 -33.81 -2.31
C ASN A 8 -11.99 -34.42 -3.17
N ASP A 9 -12.24 -35.61 -3.70
CA ASP A 9 -11.29 -36.47 -4.42
C ASP A 9 -10.73 -35.87 -5.73
N LEU A 10 -11.44 -34.91 -6.34
CA LEU A 10 -10.96 -34.17 -7.51
C LEU A 10 -9.96 -33.05 -7.18
N LEU A 11 -9.86 -32.64 -5.91
CA LEU A 11 -9.03 -31.51 -5.49
C LEU A 11 -7.64 -31.96 -5.04
N ARG A 12 -6.64 -31.12 -5.30
CA ARG A 12 -5.27 -31.29 -4.79
C ARG A 12 -4.92 -30.12 -3.90
N HIS A 13 -4.24 -30.43 -2.80
CA HIS A 13 -3.71 -29.38 -1.93
C HIS A 13 -2.42 -28.82 -2.53
N ASN A 14 -2.34 -27.50 -2.64
CA ASN A 14 -1.14 -26.78 -3.02
C ASN A 14 -1.10 -25.43 -2.29
N SER A 15 0.10 -24.95 -1.97
CA SER A 15 0.31 -23.61 -1.43
C SER A 15 0.46 -22.63 -2.59
N LEU A 16 -0.51 -21.74 -2.75
CA LEU A 16 -0.44 -20.67 -3.75
C LEU A 16 0.46 -19.55 -3.23
N ILE A 17 1.42 -19.14 -4.04
CA ILE A 17 2.34 -18.04 -3.75
C ILE A 17 1.99 -16.89 -4.71
N PRO A 18 1.95 -15.63 -4.27
CA PRO A 18 1.84 -14.49 -5.16
C PRO A 18 2.91 -14.55 -6.26
N ASP A 19 2.49 -14.57 -7.52
CA ASP A 19 3.37 -14.52 -8.68
C ASP A 19 2.80 -13.61 -9.76
N GLY A 20 3.64 -13.25 -10.73
CA GLY A 20 3.24 -12.50 -11.91
C GLY A 20 3.56 -11.00 -11.83
N LEU A 21 3.49 -10.37 -13.00
CA LEU A 21 3.82 -8.97 -13.22
C LEU A 21 2.54 -8.12 -13.20
N SER A 22 2.58 -6.98 -12.52
CA SER A 22 1.46 -6.03 -12.53
C SER A 22 1.58 -5.02 -13.67
N LEU A 23 0.73 -5.12 -14.69
CA LEU A 23 0.59 -4.08 -15.70
C LEU A 23 -0.43 -3.05 -15.19
N ARG A 24 0.02 -1.80 -15.01
CA ARG A 24 -0.82 -0.72 -14.48
C ARG A 24 -1.19 0.24 -15.59
N VAL A 25 -2.45 0.62 -15.66
CA VAL A 25 -2.92 1.64 -16.61
C VAL A 25 -3.64 2.74 -15.88
N LYS A 26 -3.28 3.99 -16.13
CA LYS A 26 -4.06 5.13 -15.64
C LYS A 26 -5.12 5.51 -16.66
N VAL A 27 -6.40 5.26 -16.36
CA VAL A 27 -7.53 5.64 -17.22
C VAL A 27 -8.36 6.72 -16.55
N GLY A 28 -8.50 7.86 -17.21
CA GLY A 28 -9.33 8.97 -16.75
C GLY A 28 -10.74 8.90 -17.35
N LEU A 29 -11.76 9.04 -16.52
CA LEU A 29 -13.16 9.08 -16.95
C LEU A 29 -13.85 10.30 -16.39
N SER A 30 -14.69 10.92 -17.20
CA SER A 30 -15.52 12.05 -16.79
C SER A 30 -16.97 11.83 -17.23
N TYR A 31 -17.88 11.85 -16.27
CA TYR A 31 -19.31 11.67 -16.50
C TYR A 31 -20.08 12.92 -16.07
N ALA A 32 -20.96 13.38 -16.95
CA ALA A 32 -21.97 14.37 -16.61
C ALA A 32 -23.22 13.64 -16.10
N LEU A 33 -23.65 13.98 -14.89
CA LEU A 33 -24.81 13.38 -14.24
C LEU A 33 -25.93 14.42 -14.12
N ARG A 34 -27.12 14.10 -14.60
CA ARG A 34 -28.33 14.91 -14.44
C ARG A 34 -28.80 14.82 -12.99
N SER A 35 -29.16 15.98 -12.43
CA SER A 35 -29.77 16.04 -11.10
C SER A 35 -31.02 15.16 -11.03
N ASN A 36 -31.16 14.36 -9.95
CA ASN A 36 -32.23 13.38 -9.72
C ASN A 36 -32.23 12.16 -10.68
N SER A 37 -31.20 12.00 -11.52
CA SER A 37 -31.02 10.81 -12.38
C SER A 37 -29.58 10.31 -12.33
N GLU A 38 -28.84 10.65 -11.29
CA GLU A 38 -27.41 10.42 -11.16
C GLU A 38 -27.07 8.92 -11.20
N SER A 39 -27.89 8.09 -10.55
CA SER A 39 -27.68 6.64 -10.53
C SER A 39 -27.90 5.99 -11.89
N GLU A 40 -28.87 6.47 -12.65
CA GLU A 40 -29.18 5.93 -13.99
C GLU A 40 -28.13 6.40 -15.01
N ASP A 41 -27.76 7.68 -14.96
CA ASP A 41 -26.72 8.25 -15.80
C ASP A 41 -25.37 7.58 -15.53
N LEU A 42 -25.03 7.32 -14.26
CA LEU A 42 -23.80 6.62 -13.90
C LEU A 42 -23.77 5.20 -14.48
N LYS A 43 -24.87 4.44 -14.34
CA LYS A 43 -24.97 3.10 -14.91
C LYS A 43 -24.83 3.12 -16.43
N THR A 44 -25.56 4.01 -17.10
CA THR A 44 -25.54 4.14 -18.56
C THR A 44 -24.16 4.56 -19.07
N ASN A 45 -23.51 5.50 -18.39
CA ASN A 45 -22.18 5.95 -18.76
C ASN A 45 -21.10 4.88 -18.51
N ALA A 46 -21.24 4.07 -17.46
CA ALA A 46 -20.37 2.93 -17.22
C ALA A 46 -20.52 1.86 -18.33
N GLU A 47 -21.74 1.54 -18.74
CA GLU A 47 -22.01 0.61 -19.85
C GLU A 47 -21.39 1.11 -21.17
N LYS A 48 -21.56 2.40 -21.49
CA LYS A 48 -20.93 3.03 -22.67
C LYS A 48 -19.40 2.98 -22.60
N PHE A 49 -18.83 3.19 -21.42
CA PHE A 49 -17.39 3.08 -21.24
C PHE A 49 -16.89 1.66 -21.49
N VAL A 50 -17.57 0.64 -20.95
CA VAL A 50 -17.24 -0.77 -21.18
C VAL A 50 -17.29 -1.12 -22.67
N GLN A 51 -18.30 -0.65 -23.39
CA GLN A 51 -18.39 -0.84 -24.85
C GLN A 51 -17.22 -0.17 -25.60
N GLY A 52 -16.75 0.98 -25.11
CA GLY A 52 -15.63 1.72 -25.68
C GLY A 52 -14.24 1.16 -25.37
N LEU A 53 -14.09 0.24 -24.40
CA LEU A 53 -12.78 -0.30 -23.99
C LEU A 53 -12.01 -0.95 -25.15
N GLY A 54 -12.71 -1.53 -26.11
CA GLY A 54 -12.08 -2.15 -27.28
C GLY A 54 -11.37 -1.17 -28.22
N GLN A 55 -11.64 0.14 -28.09
CA GLN A 55 -11.03 1.21 -28.88
C GLN A 55 -9.74 1.75 -28.23
N LEU A 56 -9.40 1.29 -27.03
CA LEU A 56 -8.21 1.73 -26.31
C LEU A 56 -6.98 0.94 -26.77
N ALA A 57 -5.85 1.63 -26.83
CA ALA A 57 -4.53 1.03 -26.95
C ALA A 57 -3.71 1.37 -25.70
N PHE A 58 -2.86 0.46 -25.27
CA PHE A 58 -2.00 0.61 -24.10
C PHE A 58 -0.55 0.45 -24.51
N ALA A 59 0.31 1.38 -24.14
CA ALA A 59 1.72 1.32 -24.52
C ALA A 59 2.66 1.74 -23.40
N SER A 60 3.81 1.09 -23.34
CA SER A 60 4.99 1.52 -22.58
C SER A 60 6.15 1.65 -23.55
N VAL A 61 6.67 2.87 -23.67
CA VAL A 61 7.78 3.17 -24.59
C VAL A 61 9.08 2.56 -24.08
N ASP A 62 9.31 2.63 -22.77
CA ASP A 62 10.51 2.14 -22.10
C ASP A 62 10.63 0.61 -22.08
N LYS A 63 9.51 -0.11 -22.09
CA LYS A 63 9.48 -1.59 -22.15
C LYS A 63 9.11 -2.11 -23.54
N GLU A 64 8.93 -1.20 -24.51
CA GLU A 64 8.49 -1.51 -25.88
C GLU A 64 7.25 -2.41 -25.95
N LEU A 65 6.31 -2.17 -25.03
CA LEU A 65 5.05 -2.88 -24.95
C LEU A 65 3.98 -2.07 -25.67
N PHE A 66 3.18 -2.76 -26.49
CA PHE A 66 2.04 -2.19 -27.17
C PHE A 66 0.92 -3.22 -27.26
N LEU A 67 -0.22 -2.90 -26.65
CA LEU A 67 -1.37 -3.77 -26.53
C LEU A 67 -2.60 -3.04 -27.08
N ARG A 68 -3.24 -3.60 -28.09
CA ARG A 68 -4.53 -3.12 -28.60
C ARG A 68 -5.41 -4.30 -28.99
N ARG A 69 -6.71 -4.06 -29.17
CA ARG A 69 -7.61 -5.06 -29.72
C ARG A 69 -7.27 -5.32 -31.19
N ASN A 70 -7.53 -6.55 -31.66
CA ASN A 70 -7.36 -6.96 -33.06
C ASN A 70 -5.92 -6.80 -33.60
N MET A 71 -4.92 -7.05 -32.76
CA MET A 71 -3.54 -7.19 -33.24
C MET A 71 -3.39 -8.46 -34.10
N ASP A 72 -2.49 -8.41 -35.08
CA ASP A 72 -2.13 -9.61 -35.84
C ASP A 72 -1.42 -10.64 -34.95
N GLN A 73 -1.47 -11.91 -35.37
CA GLN A 73 -0.97 -13.03 -34.58
C GLN A 73 0.53 -12.93 -34.28
N THR A 74 1.31 -12.37 -35.21
CA THR A 74 2.76 -12.20 -35.08
C THR A 74 3.07 -11.16 -34.00
N ALA A 75 2.37 -10.02 -34.02
CA ALA A 75 2.48 -8.96 -33.04
C ALA A 75 2.04 -9.43 -31.64
N VAL A 76 0.93 -10.18 -31.54
CA VAL A 76 0.51 -10.79 -30.26
C VAL A 76 1.58 -11.72 -29.70
N THR A 77 2.16 -12.58 -30.54
CA THR A 77 3.19 -13.53 -30.12
C THR A 77 4.46 -12.81 -29.65
N ASN A 78 4.89 -11.77 -30.37
CA ASN A 78 6.03 -10.94 -29.98
C ASN A 78 5.78 -10.24 -28.64
N GLN A 79 4.62 -9.62 -28.44
CA GLN A 79 4.26 -8.95 -27.18
C GLN A 79 4.18 -9.94 -26.02
N ARG A 80 3.62 -11.14 -26.25
CA ARG A 80 3.57 -12.21 -25.26
C ARG A 80 4.96 -12.62 -24.79
N GLN A 81 5.89 -12.85 -25.73
CA GLN A 81 7.26 -13.21 -25.38
C GLN A 81 7.96 -12.12 -24.55
N LYS A 82 7.72 -10.84 -24.86
CA LYS A 82 8.23 -9.72 -24.07
C LYS A 82 7.66 -9.74 -22.64
N ILE A 83 6.35 -9.89 -22.49
CA ILE A 83 5.68 -9.96 -21.18
C ILE A 83 6.16 -11.18 -20.38
N ASP A 84 6.27 -12.34 -21.01
CA ASP A 84 6.76 -13.57 -20.38
C ASP A 84 8.16 -13.34 -19.80
N ASN A 85 9.08 -12.74 -20.58
CA ASN A 85 10.42 -12.40 -20.11
C ASN A 85 10.40 -11.42 -18.92
N LEU A 86 9.54 -10.40 -18.97
CA LEU A 86 9.40 -9.40 -17.90
C LEU A 86 8.76 -9.98 -16.63
N SER A 87 7.93 -11.02 -16.77
CA SER A 87 7.21 -11.65 -15.67
C SER A 87 8.00 -12.75 -14.94
N ARG A 88 9.16 -13.18 -15.46
CA ARG A 88 9.96 -14.24 -14.84
C ARG A 88 10.44 -13.83 -13.44
N GLY A 89 9.91 -14.51 -12.43
CA GLY A 89 10.23 -14.23 -11.03
C GLY A 89 9.66 -12.90 -10.51
N ALA A 90 8.74 -12.29 -11.26
CA ALA A 90 8.06 -11.07 -10.85
C ALA A 90 7.04 -11.36 -9.75
N LEU A 91 6.86 -10.39 -8.86
CA LEU A 91 5.88 -10.40 -7.78
C LEU A 91 4.87 -9.29 -7.99
N GLN A 92 3.58 -9.65 -8.04
CA GLN A 92 2.49 -8.73 -8.41
C GLN A 92 2.40 -7.46 -7.55
N TYR A 93 2.88 -7.48 -6.31
CA TYR A 93 2.81 -6.35 -5.38
C TYR A 93 4.07 -5.47 -5.40
N LYS A 94 5.07 -5.83 -6.20
CA LYS A 94 6.38 -5.18 -6.25
C LYS A 94 6.78 -4.80 -7.67
N ASP A 95 6.67 -5.75 -8.59
CA ASP A 95 7.11 -5.58 -9.96
C ASP A 95 5.93 -5.13 -10.81
N SER A 96 6.01 -3.90 -11.32
CA SER A 96 4.97 -3.33 -12.16
C SER A 96 5.52 -2.57 -13.35
N ILE A 97 4.72 -2.51 -14.41
CA ILE A 97 4.97 -1.68 -15.59
C ILE A 97 3.78 -0.75 -15.78
N ASP A 98 4.07 0.54 -15.92
CA ASP A 98 3.07 1.54 -16.23
C ASP A 98 2.86 1.62 -17.75
N LEU A 99 1.61 1.45 -18.17
CA LEU A 99 1.17 1.64 -19.54
C LEU A 99 0.35 2.92 -19.63
N ASN A 100 0.65 3.71 -20.66
CA ASN A 100 -0.18 4.84 -21.06
C ASN A 100 -1.38 4.32 -21.85
N SER A 101 -2.57 4.83 -21.54
CA SER A 101 -3.78 4.57 -22.33
C SER A 101 -3.94 5.61 -23.43
N TYR A 102 -4.19 5.16 -24.65
CA TYR A 102 -4.44 5.97 -25.83
C TYR A 102 -5.82 5.63 -26.40
N ARG A 103 -6.48 6.65 -26.95
CA ARG A 103 -7.71 6.49 -27.73
C ARG A 103 -7.52 7.19 -29.06
N SER A 104 -8.03 6.60 -30.14
CA SER A 104 -8.03 7.30 -31.43
C SER A 104 -8.78 8.64 -31.32
N LEU A 105 -8.22 9.67 -31.95
CA LEU A 105 -8.87 10.97 -32.10
C LEU A 105 -9.98 10.92 -33.18
N THR A 106 -9.89 9.98 -34.12
CA THR A 106 -10.94 9.71 -35.09
C THR A 106 -12.02 8.85 -34.42
N SER A 107 -13.22 9.39 -34.32
CA SER A 107 -14.33 8.75 -33.61
C SER A 107 -15.15 7.78 -34.45
N TYR A 108 -14.77 7.55 -35.72
CA TYR A 108 -15.50 6.71 -36.65
C TYR A 108 -14.56 6.06 -37.69
N ASP A 109 -14.79 4.78 -37.98
CA ASP A 109 -14.30 4.08 -39.18
C ASP A 109 -14.91 4.71 -40.45
N LYS A 110 -14.39 5.86 -40.88
CA LYS A 110 -14.63 6.36 -42.24
C LYS A 110 -13.29 6.70 -42.86
N ASP A 111 -13.09 6.21 -44.08
CA ASP A 111 -11.92 6.43 -44.93
C ASP A 111 -11.35 7.85 -44.76
N ASP A 112 -10.07 7.91 -44.39
CA ASP A 112 -9.25 9.12 -44.29
C ASP A 112 -8.96 9.69 -45.69
N SER A 113 -9.99 10.24 -46.36
CA SER A 113 -9.83 10.94 -47.64
C SER A 113 -10.15 12.43 -47.59
N ASP A 114 -10.46 13.01 -46.42
CA ASP A 114 -10.71 14.44 -46.30
C ASP A 114 -10.10 15.03 -45.03
N ASP A 115 -9.32 16.10 -45.20
CA ASP A 115 -8.72 16.93 -44.16
C ASP A 115 -9.77 17.45 -43.17
N GLN A 116 -9.95 16.75 -42.04
CA GLN A 116 -10.84 17.21 -40.98
C GLN A 116 -10.12 18.22 -40.08
N LYS A 117 -10.43 19.50 -40.30
CA LYS A 117 -10.07 20.62 -39.43
C LYS A 117 -10.50 20.35 -37.99
N THR A 118 -9.59 20.59 -37.05
CA THR A 118 -9.82 20.56 -35.61
C THR A 118 -10.84 21.62 -35.20
N VAL A 119 -12.05 21.19 -34.84
CA VAL A 119 -13.02 22.04 -34.17
C VAL A 119 -13.00 21.69 -32.68
N PRO A 120 -12.78 22.65 -31.76
CA PRO A 120 -12.93 22.38 -30.34
C PRO A 120 -14.38 21.97 -30.06
N ILE A 121 -14.57 20.77 -29.51
CA ILE A 121 -15.89 20.29 -29.08
C ILE A 121 -16.29 21.08 -27.83
N VAL A 122 -16.92 22.23 -28.02
CA VAL A 122 -17.66 22.91 -26.96
C VAL A 122 -19.03 22.23 -26.87
N ARG A 123 -19.24 21.38 -25.85
CA ARG A 123 -20.58 20.89 -25.51
C ARG A 123 -21.39 22.03 -24.89
N ILE A 124 -22.05 22.82 -25.74
CA ILE A 124 -23.09 23.75 -25.31
C ILE A 124 -24.35 22.92 -25.05
N THR A 125 -24.76 22.79 -23.79
CA THR A 125 -26.03 22.16 -23.42
C THR A 125 -27.11 23.23 -23.26
N ARG A 126 -28.17 23.14 -24.06
CA ARG A 126 -29.39 23.94 -23.89
C ARG A 126 -30.20 23.35 -22.73
N GLY A 127 -30.18 24.01 -21.58
CA GLY A 127 -31.09 23.72 -20.47
C GLY A 127 -30.54 24.18 -19.13
N ALA A 128 -31.32 24.98 -18.40
CA ALA A 128 -30.99 25.52 -17.08
C ALA A 128 -31.08 24.46 -15.95
N PHE A 129 -30.65 23.21 -16.20
CA PHE A 129 -30.62 22.16 -15.19
C PHE A 129 -29.21 22.07 -14.58
N PRO A 130 -29.08 22.00 -13.24
CA PRO A 130 -27.77 21.79 -12.61
C PRO A 130 -27.24 20.38 -12.93
N PHE A 131 -25.96 20.29 -13.28
CA PHE A 131 -25.25 19.04 -13.54
C PHE A 131 -24.09 18.89 -12.54
N SER A 132 -23.80 17.64 -12.16
CA SER A 132 -22.57 17.32 -11.41
C SER A 132 -21.60 16.56 -12.33
N CYS A 133 -20.34 16.98 -12.32
CA CYS A 133 -19.26 16.31 -13.05
C CYS A 133 -18.48 15.41 -12.09
N VAL A 134 -18.38 14.11 -12.40
CA VAL A 134 -17.53 13.18 -11.66
C VAL A 134 -16.35 12.82 -12.53
N SER A 135 -15.15 13.12 -12.04
CA SER A 135 -13.88 12.71 -12.66
C SER A 135 -13.24 11.62 -11.81
N CYS A 136 -12.95 10.47 -12.41
CA CYS A 136 -12.29 9.33 -11.76
C CYS A 136 -10.99 9.01 -12.48
N PHE A 137 -9.90 8.85 -11.72
CA PHE A 137 -8.65 8.29 -12.23
C PHE A 137 -8.56 6.86 -11.73
N LEU A 138 -8.66 5.90 -12.64
CA LEU A 138 -8.56 4.48 -12.35
C LEU A 138 -7.10 4.05 -12.54
N PHE A 139 -6.51 3.39 -11.54
CA PHE A 139 -5.28 2.61 -11.74
C PHE A 139 -5.71 1.17 -12.00
N ILE A 140 -5.75 0.77 -13.26
CA ILE A 140 -6.21 -0.54 -13.66
C ILE A 140 -5.11 -1.55 -13.39
N VAL A 141 -5.38 -2.41 -12.42
CA VAL A 141 -4.96 -3.80 -12.37
C VAL A 141 -6.30 -4.53 -12.09
N ASN A 142 -6.79 -5.36 -13.02
CA ASN A 142 -8.08 -6.12 -13.00
C ASN A 142 -9.33 -5.53 -12.27
N ILE A 143 -10.40 -5.24 -13.04
CA ILE A 143 -11.60 -4.50 -12.59
C ILE A 143 -12.59 -5.33 -11.75
N VAL A 144 -13.08 -4.75 -10.65
CA VAL A 144 -14.40 -5.05 -10.04
C VAL A 144 -15.13 -3.73 -9.77
N PHE A 145 -16.30 -3.52 -10.39
CA PHE A 145 -17.18 -2.40 -10.04
C PHE A 145 -18.02 -2.76 -8.81
N LEU A 146 -17.95 -1.95 -7.75
CA LEU A 146 -18.80 -2.11 -6.57
C LEU A 146 -20.15 -1.42 -6.77
N LYS A 147 -21.22 -2.22 -6.66
CA LYS A 147 -22.61 -1.76 -6.65
C LYS A 147 -22.92 -1.07 -5.32
N ARG A 148 -23.48 0.13 -5.38
CA ARG A 148 -23.96 0.88 -4.21
C ARG A 148 -25.23 0.24 -3.63
N PHE A 149 -25.36 0.31 -2.30
CA PHE A 149 -26.63 0.14 -1.58
C PHE A 149 -26.82 1.34 -0.64
N GLY A 150 -27.91 2.11 -0.84
CA GLY A 150 -28.41 3.09 0.11
C GLY A 150 -27.92 4.54 -0.10
N CYS A 151 -28.88 5.46 -0.12
CA CYS A 151 -28.76 6.93 -0.18
C CYS A 151 -28.31 7.53 -1.54
N GLY A 152 -29.06 8.52 -2.05
CA GLY A 152 -28.97 9.02 -3.44
C GLY A 152 -27.76 9.90 -3.80
N VAL A 153 -26.75 10.08 -2.95
CA VAL A 153 -25.67 11.08 -3.13
C VAL A 153 -24.39 10.48 -3.70
N VAL A 154 -24.08 10.63 -4.99
CA VAL A 154 -22.85 10.05 -5.59
C VAL A 154 -21.59 10.65 -4.96
N HIS A 155 -20.75 9.82 -4.33
CA HIS A 155 -19.44 10.24 -3.82
C HIS A 155 -18.36 9.99 -4.89
N PRO A 156 -17.37 10.89 -5.03
CA PRO A 156 -16.16 10.57 -5.77
C PRO A 156 -15.43 9.39 -5.11
N THR A 157 -14.75 8.57 -5.89
CA THR A 157 -13.96 7.44 -5.39
C THR A 157 -12.48 7.63 -5.68
N VAL A 158 -11.66 6.89 -4.92
CA VAL A 158 -10.24 6.73 -5.20
C VAL A 158 -9.91 5.24 -5.27
N SER A 159 -9.09 4.89 -6.26
CA SER A 159 -8.68 3.53 -6.54
C SER A 159 -7.54 3.12 -5.59
N HIS A 160 -7.73 2.01 -4.88
CA HIS A 160 -6.72 1.41 -4.02
C HIS A 160 -6.49 -0.06 -4.42
N THR A 161 -5.26 -0.51 -4.23
CA THR A 161 -4.87 -1.89 -4.49
C THR A 161 -4.25 -2.48 -3.23
N PHE A 162 -4.77 -3.60 -2.76
CA PHE A 162 -4.34 -4.27 -1.53
C PHE A 162 -3.84 -5.68 -1.83
N LEU A 163 -2.97 -6.19 -0.97
CA LEU A 163 -2.67 -7.62 -0.87
C LEU A 163 -2.88 -8.03 0.59
N PRO A 164 -4.10 -8.41 1.00
CA PRO A 164 -4.36 -8.82 2.36
C PRO A 164 -3.49 -10.02 2.77
N SER A 165 -3.13 -10.11 4.05
CA SER A 165 -2.28 -11.20 4.54
C SER A 165 -2.90 -12.57 4.25
N GLY A 166 -2.09 -13.49 3.71
CA GLY A 166 -2.52 -14.82 3.30
C GLY A 166 -3.15 -14.91 1.91
N TRP A 167 -3.29 -13.78 1.19
CA TRP A 167 -3.81 -13.79 -0.18
C TRP A 167 -2.69 -14.01 -1.20
N SER A 168 -3.01 -14.67 -2.31
CA SER A 168 -2.13 -14.85 -3.47
C SER A 168 -2.48 -13.93 -4.64
N CYS A 169 -3.53 -13.12 -4.54
CA CYS A 169 -3.99 -12.22 -5.60
C CYS A 169 -4.29 -10.84 -5.02
N LEU A 170 -4.09 -9.80 -5.84
CA LEU A 170 -4.43 -8.43 -5.48
C LEU A 170 -5.94 -8.21 -5.35
N LEU A 171 -6.30 -7.33 -4.42
CA LEU A 171 -7.66 -6.84 -4.21
C LEU A 171 -7.74 -5.38 -4.67
N HIS A 172 -8.54 -5.12 -5.69
CA HIS A 172 -8.76 -3.77 -6.22
C HIS A 172 -10.08 -3.21 -5.70
N LEU A 173 -10.02 -2.02 -5.10
CA LEU A 173 -11.18 -1.39 -4.49
C LEU A 173 -11.26 0.08 -4.88
N GLU A 174 -12.45 0.47 -5.35
CA GLU A 174 -12.86 1.86 -5.39
C GLU A 174 -13.43 2.25 -4.03
N THR A 175 -12.69 3.07 -3.29
CA THR A 175 -13.11 3.52 -1.97
C THR A 175 -13.76 4.90 -2.06
N PRO A 176 -14.93 5.11 -1.43
CA PRO A 176 -15.60 6.40 -1.46
C PRO A 176 -14.82 7.45 -0.67
N ILE A 177 -14.74 8.66 -1.23
CA ILE A 177 -14.24 9.84 -0.53
C ILE A 177 -15.43 10.46 0.21
N CYS A 178 -15.56 10.07 1.47
CA CYS A 178 -16.64 10.47 2.37
C CYS A 178 -16.11 10.55 3.80
N SER A 179 -17.01 10.73 4.78
CA SER A 179 -16.60 10.81 6.18
C SER A 179 -15.91 9.51 6.64
N GLU A 180 -14.91 9.61 7.52
CA GLU A 180 -14.61 8.47 8.40
C GLU A 180 -15.89 8.20 9.23
N THR A 181 -16.21 7.01 9.72
CA THR A 181 -17.60 6.60 10.07
C THR A 181 -18.31 5.96 8.88
N GLU A 182 -18.54 6.68 7.78
CA GLU A 182 -19.06 6.05 6.56
C GLU A 182 -18.02 5.11 5.97
N GLN A 183 -16.76 5.56 5.85
CA GLN A 183 -15.66 4.71 5.40
C GLN A 183 -15.42 3.55 6.37
N TYR A 184 -15.51 3.75 7.70
CA TYR A 184 -15.42 2.67 8.69
C TYR A 184 -16.48 1.60 8.45
N SER A 185 -17.75 1.99 8.32
CA SER A 185 -18.87 1.07 8.09
C SER A 185 -18.70 0.31 6.77
N PHE A 186 -18.22 1.00 5.73
CA PHE A 186 -17.88 0.41 4.46
C PHE A 186 -16.76 -0.64 4.60
N ARG A 187 -15.66 -0.32 5.29
CA ARG A 187 -14.55 -1.27 5.54
C ARG A 187 -15.01 -2.48 6.34
N VAL A 188 -15.81 -2.32 7.39
CA VAL A 188 -16.36 -3.45 8.16
C VAL A 188 -17.18 -4.39 7.27
N ARG A 189 -17.98 -3.85 6.34
CA ARG A 189 -18.71 -4.65 5.36
C ARG A 189 -17.77 -5.39 4.43
N LEU A 190 -16.71 -4.74 3.93
CA LEU A 190 -15.73 -5.39 3.06
C LEU A 190 -14.95 -6.49 3.81
N HIS A 191 -14.62 -6.29 5.08
CA HIS A 191 -13.99 -7.34 5.89
C HIS A 191 -14.87 -8.58 5.98
N LYS A 192 -16.19 -8.41 6.21
CA LYS A 192 -17.15 -9.52 6.21
C LYS A 192 -17.29 -10.18 4.84
N LEU A 193 -17.32 -9.39 3.77
CA LEU A 193 -17.48 -9.87 2.40
C LEU A 193 -16.27 -10.69 1.92
N PHE A 194 -15.07 -10.28 2.29
CA PHE A 194 -13.81 -10.90 1.87
C PHE A 194 -13.18 -11.82 2.92
N ASN A 195 -13.93 -12.16 3.98
CA ASN A 195 -13.47 -13.00 5.08
C ASN A 195 -12.13 -12.53 5.70
N LEU A 196 -11.95 -11.21 5.82
CA LEU A 196 -10.78 -10.59 6.45
C LEU A 196 -10.96 -10.55 7.97
N PRO A 197 -9.87 -10.63 8.76
CA PRO A 197 -9.94 -10.56 10.20
C PRO A 197 -10.55 -9.24 10.67
N LEU A 198 -11.39 -9.27 11.70
CA LEU A 198 -11.94 -8.07 12.34
C LEU A 198 -11.05 -7.54 13.47
N SER A 199 -9.99 -8.27 13.83
CA SER A 199 -9.06 -7.91 14.89
C SER A 199 -7.99 -6.91 14.49
N ALA A 200 -7.81 -6.66 13.18
CA ALA A 200 -6.80 -5.74 12.66
C ALA A 200 -7.29 -5.03 11.39
N PRO A 201 -6.81 -3.81 11.09
CA PRO A 201 -7.10 -3.14 9.83
C PRO A 201 -6.45 -3.90 8.66
N CYS A 202 -7.15 -4.00 7.52
CA CYS A 202 -6.60 -4.58 6.28
C CYS A 202 -6.81 -3.71 5.04
N LEU A 203 -7.76 -2.77 5.09
CA LEU A 203 -8.24 -2.00 3.94
C LEU A 203 -8.19 -0.49 4.20
N ARG A 204 -7.24 -0.01 5.01
CA ARG A 204 -6.97 1.42 5.20
C ARG A 204 -6.18 1.96 4.01
N PRO A 205 -6.38 3.23 3.57
CA PRO A 205 -5.61 3.81 2.47
C PRO A 205 -4.08 3.65 2.61
N ALA A 206 -3.54 3.82 3.82
CA ALA A 206 -2.12 3.64 4.12
C ALA A 206 -1.59 2.21 3.86
N GLN A 207 -2.47 1.21 3.82
CA GLN A 207 -2.16 -0.20 3.53
C GLN A 207 -2.22 -0.51 2.02
N SER A 208 -2.64 0.45 1.19
CA SER A 208 -2.62 0.28 -0.26
C SER A 208 -1.18 0.12 -0.75
N ILE A 209 -1.00 -0.75 -1.74
CA ILE A 209 0.28 -0.96 -2.40
C ILE A 209 0.63 0.31 -3.18
N THR A 210 1.83 0.82 -2.90
CA THR A 210 2.44 1.91 -3.64
C THR A 210 3.50 1.31 -4.56
N PHE A 211 3.24 1.30 -5.86
CA PHE A 211 4.23 0.85 -6.83
C PHE A 211 5.18 1.97 -7.29
N ALA A 212 4.95 3.21 -6.86
CA ALA A 212 5.87 4.30 -7.11
C ALA A 212 7.19 4.03 -6.35
N PRO A 213 8.37 4.30 -6.94
CA PRO A 213 9.63 4.19 -6.24
C PRO A 213 9.62 5.06 -4.98
N THR A 214 9.84 4.44 -3.82
CA THR A 214 9.99 5.16 -2.55
C THR A 214 11.47 5.37 -2.26
N LYS A 215 11.82 6.52 -1.67
CA LYS A 215 13.20 6.76 -1.18
C LYS A 215 13.55 5.83 0.00
N LEU A 216 12.54 5.37 0.73
CA LEU A 216 12.70 4.48 1.89
C LEU A 216 12.64 3.01 1.45
N LEU A 217 13.48 2.19 2.07
CA LEU A 217 13.44 0.74 1.91
C LEU A 217 12.31 0.16 2.75
N ARG A 218 11.37 -0.55 2.11
CA ARG A 218 10.24 -1.22 2.77
C ARG A 218 10.61 -2.67 3.09
N SER A 219 10.42 -3.07 4.34
CA SER A 219 10.61 -4.43 4.85
C SER A 219 11.90 -5.10 4.34
N PRO A 220 13.08 -4.47 4.51
CA PRO A 220 14.34 -4.98 3.98
C PRO A 220 14.66 -6.41 4.44
N HIS A 221 14.23 -6.80 5.64
CA HIS A 221 14.43 -8.14 6.20
C HIS A 221 13.85 -9.27 5.33
N LEU A 222 12.79 -9.02 4.56
CA LEU A 222 12.20 -10.01 3.65
C LEU A 222 13.12 -10.37 2.48
N HIS A 223 14.15 -9.58 2.22
CA HIS A 223 15.08 -9.78 1.11
C HIS A 223 16.34 -10.55 1.51
N ILE A 224 16.44 -11.00 2.76
CA ILE A 224 17.55 -11.82 3.25
C ILE A 224 17.29 -13.29 2.86
N LYS A 225 17.98 -13.75 1.80
CA LYS A 225 17.78 -15.11 1.25
C LYS A 225 18.74 -16.18 1.79
N ASN A 226 19.89 -15.77 2.32
CA ASN A 226 20.99 -16.69 2.64
C ASN A 226 21.04 -17.11 4.11
N TYR A 227 19.98 -16.82 4.88
CA TYR A 227 19.89 -17.20 6.29
C TYR A 227 19.44 -18.66 6.45
N LYS A 228 20.12 -19.42 7.31
CA LYS A 228 19.76 -20.80 7.66
C LYS A 228 19.20 -20.84 9.08
N PRO A 229 17.89 -21.09 9.27
CA PRO A 229 17.30 -21.20 10.59
C PRO A 229 17.97 -22.30 11.42
N ARG A 230 18.33 -21.99 12.66
CA ARG A 230 18.82 -22.98 13.66
C ARG A 230 17.74 -23.41 14.65
N GLY A 231 16.52 -22.88 14.51
CA GLY A 231 15.39 -23.13 15.39
C GLY A 231 14.11 -22.49 14.84
N VAL A 232 13.11 -22.33 15.71
CA VAL A 232 11.88 -21.62 15.36
C VAL A 232 12.18 -20.14 15.15
N VAL A 233 11.81 -19.61 13.98
CA VAL A 233 11.98 -18.20 13.62
C VAL A 233 10.61 -17.53 13.67
N SER A 234 10.53 -16.40 14.37
CA SER A 234 9.39 -15.48 14.30
C SER A 234 9.92 -14.08 14.05
N THR A 235 9.33 -13.38 13.10
CA THR A 235 9.73 -12.03 12.67
C THR A 235 8.59 -11.04 12.85
N VAL A 236 8.89 -9.76 12.61
CA VAL A 236 7.88 -8.71 12.44
C VAL A 236 6.77 -9.17 11.49
N LYS A 237 5.52 -8.84 11.83
CA LYS A 237 4.33 -9.07 11.01
C LYS A 237 3.88 -7.76 10.41
N GLY A 238 3.70 -7.73 9.09
CA GLY A 238 3.36 -6.51 8.38
C GLY A 238 4.59 -5.66 8.03
N ASP A 239 4.35 -4.60 7.29
CA ASP A 239 5.42 -3.80 6.71
C ASP A 239 5.89 -2.66 7.60
N TYR A 240 7.15 -2.28 7.44
CA TYR A 240 7.73 -1.05 7.98
C TYR A 240 8.74 -0.47 6.99
N ASN A 241 9.01 0.81 7.09
CA ASN A 241 10.07 1.49 6.35
C ASN A 241 11.34 1.56 7.21
N TYR A 242 12.49 1.40 6.58
CA TYR A 242 13.79 1.50 7.24
C TYR A 242 14.27 2.95 7.29
N TYR A 243 14.23 3.54 8.49
CA TYR A 243 14.79 4.84 8.77
C TYR A 243 16.21 4.72 9.32
N HIS A 244 17.11 5.56 8.84
CA HIS A 244 18.52 5.55 9.23
C HIS A 244 19.14 6.95 9.15
N TYR A 245 20.40 7.08 9.57
CA TYR A 245 21.11 8.36 9.58
C TYR A 245 21.16 9.05 8.21
N MET A 246 21.27 10.39 8.24
CA MET A 246 21.42 11.24 7.05
C MET A 246 20.20 11.29 6.12
N GLN A 247 19.06 10.77 6.59
CA GLN A 247 17.78 10.93 5.90
C GLN A 247 17.21 12.33 6.15
N ASP A 248 16.28 12.73 5.28
CA ASP A 248 15.55 14.01 5.36
C ASP A 248 16.45 15.26 5.28
N GLY A 249 17.69 15.10 4.76
CA GLY A 249 18.68 16.17 4.68
C GLY A 249 19.22 16.61 6.05
N PHE A 250 19.13 15.76 7.07
CA PHE A 250 19.49 16.08 8.44
C PHE A 250 20.64 15.20 8.95
N ASP A 251 21.72 15.84 9.44
CA ASP A 251 22.87 15.15 10.02
C ASP A 251 22.64 14.82 11.50
N ASP A 252 22.26 13.57 11.72
CA ASP A 252 22.04 12.98 13.03
C ASP A 252 23.10 11.91 13.41
N ALA A 253 24.27 11.94 12.78
CA ALA A 253 25.35 11.02 13.12
C ALA A 253 25.76 11.16 14.58
N GLY A 254 25.81 10.01 15.27
CA GLY A 254 26.27 9.92 16.66
C GLY A 254 25.20 10.20 17.73
N TRP A 255 23.99 10.63 17.37
CA TRP A 255 22.94 10.92 18.36
C TRP A 255 21.51 10.55 17.92
N GLY A 256 21.27 10.35 16.63
CA GLY A 256 19.93 10.11 16.07
C GLY A 256 19.40 8.68 16.18
N CYS A 257 20.16 7.72 16.73
CA CYS A 257 19.83 6.30 16.60
C CYS A 257 18.42 5.94 17.10
N ALA A 258 18.05 6.36 18.32
CA ALA A 258 16.71 6.16 18.86
C ALA A 258 15.62 6.84 18.03
N TYR A 259 15.90 8.03 17.52
CA TYR A 259 14.95 8.77 16.69
C TYR A 259 14.63 7.96 15.42
N ARG A 260 15.65 7.42 14.74
CA ARG A 260 15.47 6.59 13.54
C ARG A 260 14.78 5.25 13.84
N SER A 261 15.08 4.63 14.97
CA SER A 261 14.36 3.43 15.43
C SER A 261 12.88 3.72 15.71
N LEU A 262 12.58 4.83 16.39
CA LEU A 262 11.20 5.30 16.59
C LEU A 262 10.50 5.58 15.26
N GLN A 263 11.16 6.22 14.29
CA GLN A 263 10.60 6.47 12.96
C GLN A 263 10.29 5.16 12.21
N SER A 264 11.16 4.14 12.33
CA SER A 264 10.91 2.80 11.78
C SER A 264 9.70 2.14 12.44
N ILE A 265 9.60 2.18 13.78
CA ILE A 265 8.43 1.69 14.53
C ILE A 265 7.16 2.44 14.13
N TRP A 266 7.23 3.77 14.03
CA TRP A 266 6.09 4.60 13.65
C TRP A 266 5.58 4.25 12.26
N SER A 267 6.50 4.04 11.32
CA SER A 267 6.15 3.64 9.96
C SER A 267 5.40 2.31 9.91
N TRP A 268 5.66 1.39 10.85
CA TRP A 268 4.90 0.17 10.99
C TRP A 268 3.43 0.46 11.36
N PHE A 269 3.18 1.38 12.30
CA PHE A 269 1.81 1.76 12.65
C PHE A 269 1.06 2.41 11.47
N ILE A 270 1.76 3.19 10.64
CA ILE A 270 1.20 3.76 9.41
C ILE A 270 0.85 2.65 8.40
N LEU A 271 1.85 1.86 8.01
CA LEU A 271 1.71 0.86 6.95
C LEU A 271 0.78 -0.29 7.33
N ASN A 272 0.49 -0.48 8.61
CA ASN A 272 -0.48 -1.45 9.11
C ASN A 272 -1.84 -0.82 9.48
N GLY A 273 -2.04 0.47 9.17
CA GLY A 273 -3.36 1.12 9.24
C GLY A 273 -3.84 1.49 10.65
N PHE A 274 -2.91 1.60 11.61
CA PHE A 274 -3.22 2.02 12.98
C PHE A 274 -3.21 3.54 13.15
N THR A 275 -2.49 4.27 12.30
CA THR A 275 -2.46 5.73 12.32
C THR A 275 -2.28 6.31 10.92
N ASP A 276 -2.90 7.46 10.68
CA ASP A 276 -2.68 8.27 9.48
C ASP A 276 -1.72 9.45 9.77
N LYS A 277 -1.22 9.57 11.01
CA LYS A 277 -0.27 10.63 11.38
C LYS A 277 1.09 10.38 10.68
N PRO A 278 1.70 11.42 10.08
CA PRO A 278 3.01 11.28 9.46
C PRO A 278 4.07 10.89 10.48
N VAL A 279 5.16 10.30 10.00
CA VAL A 279 6.32 9.99 10.84
C VAL A 279 6.90 11.30 11.41
N PRO A 280 7.11 11.41 12.73
CA PRO A 280 7.57 12.64 13.37
C PRO A 280 9.04 12.92 13.04
N THR A 281 9.39 14.20 12.95
CA THR A 281 10.79 14.64 12.84
C THR A 281 11.48 14.59 14.20
N HIS A 282 12.82 14.70 14.24
CA HIS A 282 13.54 14.83 15.51
C HIS A 282 13.01 15.98 16.36
N LEU A 283 12.66 17.11 15.72
CA LEU A 283 12.12 18.28 16.41
C LEU A 283 10.74 17.99 17.02
N ASP A 284 9.87 17.27 16.32
CA ASP A 284 8.55 16.90 16.84
C ASP A 284 8.67 15.98 18.06
N ILE A 285 9.59 15.02 17.98
CA ILE A 285 9.91 14.11 19.09
C ILE A 285 10.42 14.89 20.31
N GLN A 286 11.35 15.84 20.10
CA GLN A 286 11.88 16.67 21.18
C GLN A 286 10.81 17.57 21.81
N LYS A 287 9.95 18.19 20.98
CA LYS A 287 8.83 19.01 21.46
C LYS A 287 7.87 18.17 22.30
N CYS A 288 7.53 16.96 21.86
CA CYS A 288 6.68 16.05 22.61
C CYS A 288 7.26 15.75 24.01
N LEU A 289 8.56 15.47 24.10
CA LEU A 289 9.23 15.16 25.38
C LEU A 289 9.28 16.36 26.33
N VAL A 290 9.40 17.58 25.79
CA VAL A 290 9.31 18.81 26.59
C VAL A 290 7.88 19.09 27.04
N GLU A 291 6.89 18.89 26.15
CA GLU A 291 5.47 19.11 26.44
C GLU A 291 4.99 18.26 27.63
N ILE A 292 5.44 17.00 27.70
CA ILE A 292 5.12 16.10 28.82
C ILE A 292 6.01 16.30 30.05
N LYS A 293 6.90 17.30 30.02
CA LYS A 293 7.83 17.65 31.11
C LYS A 293 8.84 16.56 31.46
N ASP A 294 9.15 15.66 30.51
CA ASP A 294 10.25 14.70 30.65
C ASP A 294 11.61 15.40 30.42
N LYS A 295 11.65 16.38 29.51
CA LYS A 295 12.85 17.16 29.19
C LYS A 295 12.62 18.67 29.39
N GLU A 296 13.70 19.41 29.63
CA GLU A 296 13.70 20.88 29.70
C GLU A 296 13.56 21.52 28.31
N GLU A 297 13.09 22.77 28.22
CA GLU A 297 12.89 23.49 26.94
C GLU A 297 14.14 23.53 26.03
N LYS A 298 15.34 23.62 26.62
CA LYS A 298 16.63 23.61 25.90
C LYS A 298 16.89 22.31 25.12
N PHE A 299 16.12 21.26 25.37
CA PHE A 299 16.19 20.00 24.65
C PHE A 299 15.73 20.13 23.18
N ILE A 300 14.83 21.07 22.89
CA ILE A 300 14.31 21.33 21.55
C ILE A 300 15.43 21.90 20.68
N GLY A 301 15.68 21.26 19.52
CA GLY A 301 16.76 21.62 18.61
C GLY A 301 18.14 21.14 19.06
N SER A 302 18.24 20.44 20.20
CA SER A 302 19.50 19.87 20.66
C SER A 302 19.89 18.62 19.86
N LYS A 303 21.13 18.17 20.03
CA LYS A 303 21.65 16.89 19.51
C LYS A 303 21.71 15.81 20.61
N GLN A 304 20.84 15.91 21.61
CA GLN A 304 20.83 14.95 22.71
C GLN A 304 20.14 13.65 22.30
N TRP A 305 20.75 12.53 22.70
CA TRP A 305 20.20 11.19 22.53
C TRP A 305 18.98 10.96 23.43
N ILE A 306 18.13 10.02 23.02
CA ILE A 306 16.99 9.51 23.81
C ILE A 306 17.09 7.99 23.92
N GLY A 307 16.41 7.40 24.90
CA GLY A 307 16.40 5.96 25.14
C GLY A 307 15.04 5.32 24.84
N SER A 308 14.93 4.04 25.20
CA SER A 308 13.71 3.25 25.00
C SER A 308 12.51 3.81 25.76
N THR A 309 12.72 4.42 26.93
CA THR A 309 11.66 5.02 27.74
C THR A 309 11.05 6.23 27.03
N GLU A 310 11.87 7.14 26.52
CA GLU A 310 11.40 8.31 25.77
C GLU A 310 10.68 7.92 24.47
N ILE A 311 11.13 6.87 23.79
CA ILE A 311 10.42 6.31 22.64
C ILE A 311 8.99 5.88 23.04
N GLY A 312 8.86 5.17 24.15
CA GLY A 312 7.56 4.74 24.67
C GLY A 312 6.67 5.93 25.06
N PHE A 313 7.23 6.97 25.68
CA PHE A 313 6.48 8.20 25.98
C PHE A 313 5.96 8.88 24.71
N VAL A 314 6.78 8.97 23.67
CA VAL A 314 6.37 9.61 22.41
C VAL A 314 5.28 8.81 21.71
N LEU A 315 5.37 7.47 21.71
CA LEU A 315 4.32 6.60 21.17
C LEU A 315 3.00 6.72 21.94
N ASP A 316 3.06 6.76 23.27
CA ASP A 316 1.87 6.93 24.11
C ASP A 316 1.23 8.31 23.88
N GLN A 317 2.01 9.38 23.95
CA GLN A 317 1.48 10.73 23.87
C GLN A 317 0.98 11.09 22.47
N MET A 318 1.71 10.70 21.43
CA MET A 318 1.33 11.07 20.07
C MET A 318 0.37 10.09 19.41
N LEU A 319 0.33 8.81 19.80
CA LEU A 319 -0.51 7.78 19.17
C LEU A 319 -1.47 7.06 20.11
N GLY A 320 -1.36 7.25 21.42
CA GLY A 320 -2.13 6.49 22.42
C GLY A 320 -1.72 5.03 22.51
N ILE A 321 -0.44 4.72 22.22
CA ILE A 321 0.08 3.35 22.17
C ILE A 321 0.97 3.09 23.39
N GLU A 322 0.52 2.17 24.24
CA GLU A 322 1.29 1.69 25.37
C GLU A 322 2.41 0.74 24.91
N SER A 323 3.60 0.89 25.51
CA SER A 323 4.78 0.05 25.25
C SER A 323 5.06 -0.90 26.40
N ARG A 324 5.48 -2.14 26.09
CA ARG A 324 5.99 -3.10 27.08
C ARG A 324 7.51 -3.13 27.05
N TYR A 325 8.12 -3.24 28.22
CA TYR A 325 9.57 -3.23 28.39
C TYR A 325 10.08 -4.58 28.86
N ILE A 326 11.13 -5.08 28.21
CA ILE A 326 11.95 -6.20 28.69
C ILE A 326 13.23 -5.57 29.21
N ILE A 327 13.39 -5.57 30.53
CA ILE A 327 14.54 -4.95 31.20
C ILE A 327 15.58 -6.04 31.48
N THR A 328 16.81 -5.80 31.03
CA THR A 328 17.98 -6.66 31.28
C THR A 328 19.08 -5.86 31.95
N ASN A 329 19.79 -6.44 32.90
CA ASN A 329 20.92 -5.78 33.58
C ASN A 329 22.23 -5.88 32.79
N SER A 330 22.30 -6.81 31.85
CA SER A 330 23.47 -7.07 31.01
C SER A 330 23.05 -7.59 29.63
N GLY A 331 23.88 -7.33 28.61
CA GLY A 331 23.66 -7.87 27.26
C GLY A 331 23.63 -9.41 27.22
N ASN A 332 24.25 -10.08 28.20
CA ASN A 332 24.25 -11.53 28.31
C ASN A 332 22.88 -12.11 28.73
N GLU A 333 21.99 -11.30 29.30
CA GLU A 333 20.63 -11.73 29.67
C GLU A 333 19.65 -11.67 28.48
N VAL A 334 19.99 -10.96 27.40
CA VAL A 334 19.10 -10.82 26.23
C VAL A 334 18.78 -12.17 25.58
N PRO A 335 19.74 -13.09 25.36
CA PRO A 335 19.44 -14.44 24.88
C PRO A 335 18.52 -15.24 25.80
N GLU A 336 18.62 -15.05 27.11
CA GLU A 336 17.77 -15.75 28.10
C GLU A 336 16.29 -15.31 27.97
N ARG A 337 16.07 -14.06 27.53
CA ARG A 337 14.76 -13.45 27.27
C ARG A 337 14.24 -13.68 25.85
N ALA A 338 14.95 -14.43 25.00
CA ALA A 338 14.56 -14.65 23.60
C ALA A 338 13.16 -15.27 23.44
N ARG A 339 12.68 -16.04 24.42
CA ARG A 339 11.31 -16.59 24.41
C ARG A 339 10.23 -15.51 24.52
N GLU A 340 10.49 -14.43 25.26
CA GLU A 340 9.56 -13.31 25.37
C GLU A 340 9.45 -12.55 24.03
N LEU A 341 10.58 -12.35 23.35
CA LEU A 341 10.62 -11.80 21.99
C LEU A 341 9.91 -12.70 20.98
N LEU A 342 10.10 -14.03 21.07
CA LEU A 342 9.39 -15.00 20.23
C LEU A 342 7.87 -14.83 20.37
N VAL A 343 7.36 -14.77 21.61
CA VAL A 343 5.93 -14.59 21.88
C VAL A 343 5.45 -13.23 21.37
N HIS A 344 6.22 -12.15 21.55
CA HIS A 344 5.90 -10.84 21.00
C HIS A 344 5.71 -10.87 19.49
N PHE A 345 6.65 -11.46 18.74
CA PHE A 345 6.54 -11.54 17.28
C PHE A 345 5.40 -12.46 16.82
N GLN A 346 5.08 -13.50 17.59
CA GLN A 346 3.95 -14.38 17.29
C GLN A 346 2.59 -13.75 17.59
N THR A 347 2.48 -12.87 18.58
CA THR A 347 1.19 -12.32 19.04
C THR A 347 0.94 -10.91 18.51
N VAL A 348 1.91 -10.01 18.65
CA VAL A 348 1.82 -8.60 18.25
C VAL A 348 2.50 -8.39 16.90
N GLY A 349 3.77 -8.76 16.79
CA GLY A 349 4.52 -8.67 15.53
C GLY A 349 5.04 -7.27 15.18
N SER A 350 5.01 -6.28 16.08
CA SER A 350 5.60 -4.97 15.83
C SER A 350 7.14 -5.02 15.91
N PRO A 351 7.87 -4.11 15.22
CA PRO A 351 9.31 -3.95 15.42
C PRO A 351 9.64 -3.60 16.87
N VAL A 352 10.83 -4.01 17.33
CA VAL A 352 11.34 -3.78 18.69
C VAL A 352 12.66 -3.02 18.58
N MET A 353 12.73 -1.90 19.32
CA MET A 353 13.97 -1.14 19.52
C MET A 353 14.67 -1.65 20.77
N ILE A 354 16.00 -1.74 20.72
CA ILE A 354 16.83 -2.06 21.88
C ILE A 354 17.74 -0.90 22.21
N GLY A 355 17.64 -0.42 23.45
CA GLY A 355 18.55 0.57 24.01
C GLY A 355 19.69 -0.07 24.80
N ASN A 356 20.92 0.31 24.49
CA ASN A 356 22.07 0.25 25.41
C ASN A 356 22.55 1.70 25.62
N PRO A 357 23.09 2.08 26.81
CA PRO A 357 23.62 3.41 27.08
C PRO A 357 24.56 4.02 26.01
N PHE A 358 25.14 3.23 25.10
CA PHE A 358 26.03 3.72 24.04
C PHE A 358 25.59 3.41 22.60
N LEU A 359 24.66 2.48 22.38
CA LEU A 359 24.25 2.02 21.04
C LEU A 359 22.81 1.51 21.03
N ILE A 360 22.13 1.70 19.91
CA ILE A 360 20.76 1.24 19.68
C ILE A 360 20.73 0.36 18.44
N ALA A 361 20.15 -0.83 18.57
CA ALA A 361 19.96 -1.78 17.48
C ALA A 361 18.47 -2.07 17.28
N ASP A 362 18.03 -2.13 16.02
CA ASP A 362 16.67 -2.56 15.66
C ASP A 362 16.68 -4.05 15.31
N PHE A 363 15.87 -4.85 16.03
CA PHE A 363 15.73 -6.28 15.74
C PHE A 363 14.99 -6.58 14.43
N SER A 364 14.64 -5.54 13.68
CA SER A 364 14.09 -5.70 12.34
C SER A 364 15.16 -6.11 11.32
N LEU A 365 16.47 -5.97 11.62
CA LEU A 365 17.55 -6.37 10.71
C LEU A 365 18.61 -7.32 11.29
N GLU A 366 18.78 -7.40 12.61
CA GLU A 366 19.86 -8.19 13.22
C GLU A 366 19.35 -9.26 14.17
N ALA A 367 18.86 -10.36 13.61
CA ALA A 367 18.99 -11.65 14.28
C ALA A 367 20.25 -12.35 13.75
N CYS A 368 21.19 -12.65 14.65
CA CYS A 368 22.36 -13.54 14.49
C CYS A 368 23.75 -12.93 14.21
N LYS A 369 24.19 -11.92 14.97
CA LYS A 369 25.64 -11.63 15.14
C LYS A 369 26.09 -11.29 16.56
N ALA A 370 25.45 -11.87 17.57
CA ALA A 370 25.92 -11.85 18.95
C ALA A 370 26.03 -13.28 19.49
N ALA A 371 26.93 -14.04 18.89
CA ALA A 371 27.48 -15.29 19.41
C ALA A 371 28.72 -15.62 18.58
N ASP A 372 29.80 -14.90 18.86
CA ASP A 372 31.19 -15.34 18.72
C ASP A 372 32.03 -14.56 19.74
#